data_AF-A0A1I7GV57-F1
#
_entry.id   AF-A0A1I7GV57-F1
#
_cell.length_a   1.000
_cell.length_b   1.000
_cell.length_c   1.000
_cell.angle_alpha   90.00
_cell.angle_beta   90.00
_cell.angle_gamma   90.00
#
_symmetry.space_group_name_H-M   'P 1'
#
loop_
_entity.id
_entity.type
_entity.pdbx_description
1 polymer ?
#
loop_
_entity_poly.entity_id
_entity_poly.type
_entity_poly.pdbx_seq_one_letter_code
_entity_poly.pdbx_strand_id
1 'polypeptide(L)'
;MKPIWNTINKVIGFVNLIIGMIIFYMLFDLTKHHFNTIQSLSEHNGFHKIETSFFDLILEKWKILFNATLFTVSGMLLLSKKKLGWILSYSCWIVSAIILLPITIYGMRGVTTTLHEYEYWDQVYGGIGLLFSLTVLILLSLQPIRILHNIDRNSWLLSFGIVLLIFLMKSII
;
A
#
# COMPACT_ATOMS: atom_id res chain seq x y z
N MET A 1 -7.99 29.94 10.46
CA MET A 1 -7.42 28.57 10.60
C MET A 1 -8.26 27.45 9.98
N LYS A 2 -9.60 27.42 10.08
CA LYS A 2 -10.46 26.40 9.43
C LYS A 2 -10.27 26.17 7.91
N PRO A 3 -9.99 27.17 7.05
CA PRO A 3 -9.91 26.93 5.60
C PRO A 3 -8.66 26.13 5.19
N ILE A 4 -7.51 26.39 5.81
CA ILE A 4 -6.23 25.70 5.51
C ILE A 4 -6.35 24.19 5.79
N TRP A 5 -6.98 23.82 6.90
CA TRP A 5 -7.16 22.42 7.27
C TRP A 5 -8.14 21.66 6.38
N ASN A 6 -9.17 22.34 5.88
CA ASN A 6 -10.06 21.76 4.88
C ASN A 6 -9.30 21.44 3.59
N THR A 7 -8.36 22.30 3.19
CA THR A 7 -7.48 22.06 2.06
C THR A 7 -6.53 20.89 2.31
N ILE A 8 -5.89 20.82 3.48
CA ILE A 8 -4.97 19.71 3.82
C ILE A 8 -5.70 18.36 3.82
N ASN A 9 -6.90 18.28 4.44
CA ASN A 9 -7.74 17.08 4.41
C ASN A 9 -8.03 16.62 2.98
N LYS A 10 -8.38 17.57 2.12
CA LYS A 10 -8.68 17.28 0.71
C LYS A 10 -7.44 16.80 -0.03
N VAL A 11 -6.30 17.48 0.12
CA VAL A 11 -5.06 17.13 -0.55
C VAL A 11 -4.59 15.74 -0.14
N ILE A 12 -4.51 15.45 1.16
CA ILE A 12 -4.10 14.11 1.63
C ILE A 12 -5.13 13.06 1.21
N GLY A 13 -6.43 13.38 1.29
CA GLY A 13 -7.49 12.49 0.83
C GLY A 13 -7.38 12.13 -0.66
N PHE A 14 -7.11 13.11 -1.52
CA PHE A 14 -6.86 12.91 -2.94
C PHE A 14 -5.59 12.11 -3.20
N VAL A 15 -4.49 12.41 -2.51
CA VAL A 15 -3.24 11.64 -2.63
C VAL A 15 -3.47 10.18 -2.26
N ASN A 16 -4.13 9.90 -1.14
CA ASN A 16 -4.44 8.53 -0.73
C ASN A 16 -5.33 7.81 -1.75
N LEU A 17 -6.34 8.49 -2.30
CA LEU A 17 -7.19 7.92 -3.35
C LEU A 17 -6.41 7.59 -4.62
N ILE A 18 -5.59 8.53 -5.12
CA ILE A 18 -4.81 8.34 -6.33
C ILE A 18 -3.85 7.15 -6.15
N ILE A 19 -3.16 7.08 -5.00
CA ILE A 19 -2.25 5.97 -4.71
C ILE A 19 -3.01 4.65 -4.61
N GLY A 20 -4.15 4.61 -3.92
CA GLY A 20 -5.00 3.42 -3.83
C GLY A 20 -5.41 2.91 -5.21
N MET A 21 -5.84 3.82 -6.10
CA MET A 21 -6.25 3.49 -7.47
C MET A 21 -5.07 3.00 -8.33
N ILE A 22 -3.88 3.60 -8.18
CA ILE A 22 -2.66 3.13 -8.85
C ILE A 22 -2.31 1.71 -8.41
N ILE A 23 -2.37 1.43 -7.11
CA ILE A 23 -2.08 0.08 -6.59
C ILE A 23 -3.13 -0.93 -7.09
N PHE A 24 -4.41 -0.56 -7.14
CA PHE A 24 -5.45 -1.42 -7.74
C PHE A 24 -5.19 -1.70 -9.22
N TYR A 25 -4.80 -0.70 -9.99
CA TYR A 25 -4.46 -0.86 -11.40
C TYR A 25 -3.27 -1.80 -11.58
N MET A 26 -2.18 -1.60 -10.81
CA MET A 26 -1.00 -2.47 -10.86
C MET A 26 -1.34 -3.91 -10.45
N LEU A 27 -2.16 -4.09 -9.41
CA LEU A 27 -2.63 -5.40 -8.98
C LEU A 27 -3.39 -6.10 -10.12
N PHE A 28 -4.33 -5.40 -10.76
CA PHE A 28 -5.12 -5.93 -11.86
C PHE A 28 -4.24 -6.30 -13.07
N ASP A 29 -3.31 -5.42 -13.46
CA ASP A 29 -2.43 -5.65 -14.60
C ASP A 29 -1.48 -6.84 -14.37
N LEU A 30 -0.87 -6.92 -13.18
CA LEU A 30 -0.03 -8.05 -12.80
C LEU A 30 -0.80 -9.37 -12.75
N THR A 31 -2.03 -9.37 -12.22
CA THR A 31 -2.87 -10.56 -12.20
C THR A 31 -3.27 -10.97 -13.62
N LYS A 32 -3.64 -10.01 -14.49
CA LYS A 32 -4.00 -10.26 -15.88
C LYS A 32 -2.83 -10.86 -16.66
N HIS A 33 -1.63 -10.30 -16.51
CA HIS A 33 -0.44 -10.86 -17.14
C HIS A 33 -0.20 -12.29 -16.66
N HIS A 34 -0.26 -12.54 -15.35
CA HIS A 34 -0.04 -13.88 -14.79
C HIS A 34 -1.07 -14.90 -15.29
N PHE A 35 -2.35 -14.51 -15.30
CA PHE A 35 -3.44 -15.33 -15.83
C PHE A 35 -3.23 -15.69 -17.31
N ASN A 36 -2.88 -14.70 -18.15
CA ASN A 36 -2.60 -14.93 -19.57
C ASN A 36 -1.40 -15.87 -19.77
N THR A 37 -0.35 -15.71 -18.96
CA THR A 37 0.83 -16.59 -19.01
C THR A 37 0.46 -18.03 -18.65
N ILE A 38 -0.28 -18.26 -17.56
CA ILE A 38 -0.75 -19.60 -17.16
C ILE A 38 -1.60 -20.22 -18.28
N GLN A 39 -2.52 -19.44 -18.85
CA GLN A 39 -3.38 -19.92 -19.93
C GLN A 39 -2.56 -20.31 -21.17
N SER A 40 -1.64 -19.46 -21.61
CA SER A 40 -0.76 -19.76 -22.75
C SER A 40 0.11 -21.00 -22.53
N LEU A 41 0.61 -21.22 -21.31
CA LEU A 41 1.42 -22.39 -20.94
C LEU A 41 0.59 -23.67 -20.95
N SER A 42 -0.66 -23.62 -20.48
CA SER A 42 -1.59 -24.77 -20.56
C SER A 42 -1.92 -25.12 -22.01
N GLU A 43 -2.13 -24.12 -22.87
CA GLU A 43 -2.46 -24.31 -24.28
C GLU A 43 -1.27 -24.84 -25.11
N HIS A 44 -0.04 -24.38 -24.83
CA HIS A 44 1.14 -24.73 -25.64
C HIS A 44 1.88 -25.99 -25.19
N ASN A 45 1.90 -26.30 -23.89
CA ASN A 45 2.74 -27.38 -23.36
C ASN A 45 1.96 -28.65 -22.99
N GLY A 46 0.66 -28.73 -23.33
CA GLY A 46 -0.18 -29.90 -23.04
C GLY A 46 -0.38 -30.18 -21.54
N PHE A 47 -0.02 -29.24 -20.67
CA PHE A 47 -0.31 -29.33 -19.24
C PHE A 47 -1.82 -29.27 -19.00
N HIS A 48 -2.29 -30.04 -18.02
CA HIS A 48 -3.67 -30.03 -17.58
C HIS A 48 -4.13 -28.59 -17.31
N LYS A 49 -5.31 -28.20 -17.80
CA LYS A 49 -5.88 -26.86 -17.54
C LYS A 49 -5.90 -26.64 -16.03
N ILE A 50 -5.03 -25.77 -15.55
CA ILE A 50 -5.07 -25.31 -14.17
C ILE A 50 -6.29 -24.38 -14.12
N GLU A 51 -7.35 -24.82 -13.45
CA GLU A 51 -8.55 -24.00 -13.19
C GLU A 51 -8.27 -22.95 -12.09
N THR A 52 -7.18 -22.20 -12.20
CA THR A 52 -6.94 -21.06 -11.32
C THR A 52 -7.82 -19.90 -11.77
N SER A 53 -8.78 -19.51 -10.93
CA SER A 53 -9.62 -18.36 -11.25
C SER A 53 -8.84 -17.05 -11.10
N PHE A 54 -9.20 -16.04 -11.89
CA PHE A 54 -8.61 -14.70 -11.77
C PHE A 54 -8.78 -14.10 -10.36
N PHE A 55 -9.88 -14.43 -9.68
CA PHE A 55 -10.14 -13.99 -8.31
C PHE A 55 -9.21 -14.64 -7.31
N ASP A 56 -8.88 -15.92 -7.49
CA ASP A 56 -7.93 -16.61 -6.63
C ASP A 56 -6.55 -15.98 -6.73
N LEU A 57 -6.12 -15.63 -7.95
CA LEU A 57 -4.84 -14.93 -8.19
C LEU A 57 -4.80 -13.52 -7.58
N ILE A 58 -5.93 -12.81 -7.52
CA ILE A 58 -6.03 -11.53 -6.79
C ILE A 58 -5.91 -11.77 -5.29
N LEU A 59 -6.58 -12.79 -4.77
CA LEU A 59 -6.57 -13.14 -3.35
C LEU A 59 -5.20 -13.64 -2.88
N GLU A 60 -4.40 -14.28 -3.73
CA GLU A 60 -3.00 -14.61 -3.43
C GLU A 60 -2.18 -13.34 -3.15
N LYS A 61 -2.47 -12.24 -3.85
CA LYS A 61 -1.83 -10.93 -3.67
C LYS A 61 -2.51 -10.08 -2.58
N TRP A 62 -3.09 -10.71 -1.56
CA TRP A 62 -3.91 -10.05 -0.54
C TRP A 62 -3.21 -8.87 0.14
N LYS A 63 -1.88 -8.90 0.33
CA LYS A 63 -1.12 -7.80 0.96
C LYS A 63 -1.23 -6.51 0.16
N ILE A 64 -1.12 -6.61 -1.16
CA ILE A 64 -1.23 -5.50 -2.09
C ILE A 64 -2.69 -5.01 -2.13
N LEU A 65 -3.64 -5.94 -2.22
CA LEU A 65 -5.07 -5.64 -2.19
C LEU A 65 -5.51 -4.93 -0.91
N PHE A 66 -5.02 -5.40 0.25
CA PHE A 66 -5.30 -4.81 1.55
C PHE A 66 -4.77 -3.38 1.64
N ASN A 67 -3.53 -3.15 1.19
CA ASN A 67 -2.93 -1.82 1.18
C ASN A 67 -3.68 -0.85 0.24
N ALA A 68 -4.06 -1.31 -0.96
CA ALA A 68 -4.86 -0.52 -1.91
C ALA A 68 -6.23 -0.13 -1.32
N THR A 69 -6.88 -1.07 -0.64
CA THR A 69 -8.17 -0.85 0.02
C THR A 69 -8.02 0.14 1.18
N LEU A 70 -6.98 0.01 2.01
CA LEU A 70 -6.71 0.95 3.10
C LEU A 70 -6.51 2.38 2.60
N PHE A 71 -5.72 2.57 1.55
CA PHE A 71 -5.51 3.89 0.94
C PHE A 71 -6.81 4.49 0.42
N THR A 72 -7.59 3.69 -0.30
CA THR A 72 -8.85 4.15 -0.90
C THR A 72 -9.88 4.52 0.17
N VAL A 73 -10.09 3.66 1.16
CA VAL A 73 -11.03 3.90 2.27
C VAL A 73 -10.56 5.09 3.12
N SER A 74 -9.26 5.19 3.41
CA SER A 74 -8.70 6.35 4.11
C SER A 74 -8.96 7.65 3.34
N GLY A 75 -8.69 7.66 2.03
CA GLY A 75 -8.87 8.84 1.19
C GLY A 75 -10.34 9.28 1.12
N MET A 76 -11.28 8.35 0.96
CA MET A 76 -12.72 8.64 1.00
C MET A 76 -13.16 9.24 2.34
N LEU A 77 -12.66 8.69 3.45
CA LEU A 77 -12.98 9.18 4.80
C LEU A 77 -12.37 10.56 5.07
N LEU A 78 -11.17 10.85 4.57
CA LEU A 78 -10.53 12.17 4.65
C LEU A 78 -11.29 13.23 3.84
N LEU A 79 -11.72 12.91 2.61
CA LEU A 79 -12.59 13.80 1.81
C LEU A 79 -13.92 14.08 2.52
N SER A 80 -14.45 13.07 3.22
CA SER A 80 -15.65 13.18 4.06
C SER A 80 -15.40 13.83 5.43
N LYS A 81 -14.17 14.29 5.70
CA LYS A 81 -13.73 14.95 6.94
C LYS A 81 -13.91 14.10 8.20
N LYS A 82 -13.90 12.78 8.06
CA LYS A 82 -14.05 11.85 9.18
C LYS A 82 -12.70 11.68 9.88
N LYS A 83 -12.71 11.75 11.22
CA LYS A 83 -11.52 11.53 12.07
C LYS A 83 -10.83 10.19 11.80
N LEU A 84 -11.61 9.14 11.52
CA LEU A 84 -11.10 7.82 11.17
C LEU A 84 -10.22 7.82 9.91
N GLY A 85 -10.47 8.72 8.96
CA GLY A 85 -9.68 8.83 7.73
C GLY A 85 -8.21 9.16 8.01
N TRP A 86 -7.94 9.99 9.02
CA TRP A 86 -6.60 10.34 9.46
C TRP A 86 -5.86 9.17 10.10
N ILE A 87 -6.55 8.44 10.95
CA ILE A 87 -5.98 7.28 11.65
C ILE A 87 -5.65 6.19 10.63
N LEU A 88 -6.57 5.91 9.71
CA LEU A 88 -6.35 4.94 8.63
C LEU A 88 -5.26 5.40 7.66
N SER A 89 -5.16 6.72 7.39
CA SER A 89 -4.09 7.26 6.55
C SER A 89 -2.74 6.97 7.17
N TYR A 90 -2.59 7.22 8.47
CA TYR A 90 -1.33 6.95 9.14
C TYR A 90 -0.95 5.45 9.05
N SER A 91 -1.92 4.58 9.30
CA SER A 91 -1.71 3.13 9.21
C SER A 91 -1.35 2.68 7.79
N CYS A 92 -1.97 3.22 6.72
CA CYS A 92 -1.66 2.82 5.35
C CYS A 92 -0.23 3.23 4.94
N TRP A 93 0.23 4.40 5.37
CA TRP A 93 1.61 4.83 5.14
C TRP A 93 2.63 4.00 5.93
N ILE A 94 2.32 3.55 7.15
CA ILE A 94 3.22 2.60 7.84
C ILE A 94 3.27 1.26 7.12
N VAL A 95 2.12 0.66 6.80
CA VAL A 95 2.07 -0.63 6.11
C VAL A 95 2.85 -0.55 4.78
N SER A 96 2.69 0.55 4.05
CA SER A 96 3.46 0.82 2.82
C SER A 96 4.96 0.91 3.08
N ALA A 97 5.39 1.63 4.12
CA ALA A 97 6.79 1.69 4.49
C ALA A 97 7.35 0.30 4.85
N ILE A 98 6.59 -0.53 5.59
CA ILE A 98 6.98 -1.90 5.94
C ILE A 98 7.11 -2.79 4.69
N ILE A 99 6.22 -2.64 3.71
CA ILE A 99 6.29 -3.39 2.44
C ILE A 99 7.49 -2.94 1.59
N LEU A 100 7.77 -1.63 1.53
CA LEU A 100 8.83 -1.04 0.70
C LEU A 100 10.23 -1.22 1.31
N LEU A 101 10.34 -1.35 2.62
CA LEU A 101 11.60 -1.52 3.34
C LEU A 101 12.42 -2.74 2.89
N PRO A 102 11.87 -3.97 2.81
CA PRO A 102 12.61 -5.11 2.27
C PRO A 102 12.95 -4.95 0.80
N ILE A 103 12.07 -4.37 -0.02
CA ILE A 103 12.36 -4.10 -1.45
C ILE A 103 13.59 -3.19 -1.57
N THR A 104 13.64 -2.14 -0.75
CA THR A 104 14.74 -1.18 -0.74
C THR A 104 16.04 -1.79 -0.19
N ILE A 105 15.98 -2.56 0.91
CA ILE A 105 17.17 -3.14 1.57
C ILE A 105 17.71 -4.37 0.82
N TYR A 106 16.85 -5.30 0.41
CA TYR A 106 17.29 -6.50 -0.31
C TYR A 106 17.65 -6.20 -1.76
N GLY A 107 17.02 -5.19 -2.38
CA GLY A 107 17.48 -4.64 -3.65
C GLY A 107 18.94 -4.16 -3.60
N MET A 108 19.39 -3.57 -2.48
CA MET A 108 20.81 -3.18 -2.32
C MET A 108 21.79 -4.36 -2.34
N ARG A 109 21.34 -5.56 -1.96
CA ARG A 109 22.20 -6.76 -1.92
C ARG A 109 22.21 -7.54 -3.24
N GLY A 110 21.14 -7.49 -4.03
CA GLY A 110 21.06 -8.15 -5.35
C GLY A 110 21.87 -7.46 -6.44
N VAL A 111 21.94 -6.12 -6.40
CA VAL A 111 22.65 -5.29 -7.40
C VAL A 111 24.16 -5.52 -7.37
N THR A 112 24.71 -6.04 -6.27
CA THR A 112 26.14 -6.39 -6.19
C THR A 112 26.50 -7.69 -6.92
N THR A 113 25.54 -8.54 -7.31
CA THR A 113 25.87 -9.87 -7.86
C THR A 113 25.29 -10.20 -9.24
N THR A 114 24.27 -9.51 -9.76
CA THR A 114 23.79 -9.76 -11.13
C THR A 114 23.06 -8.55 -11.70
N LEU A 115 23.60 -7.98 -12.79
CA LEU A 115 22.94 -6.92 -13.57
C LEU A 115 21.71 -7.49 -14.30
N HIS A 116 20.53 -7.30 -13.72
CA HIS A 116 19.28 -7.18 -14.49
C HIS A 116 18.77 -5.76 -14.30
N GLU A 117 18.79 -4.97 -15.38
CA GLU A 117 18.41 -3.55 -15.37
C GLU A 117 17.04 -3.29 -14.74
N TYR A 118 16.12 -4.26 -14.80
CA TYR A 118 14.81 -4.21 -14.15
C TYR A 118 14.87 -4.16 -12.62
N GLU A 119 15.79 -4.88 -11.97
CA GLU A 119 15.89 -4.91 -10.50
C GLU A 119 16.40 -3.58 -9.93
N TYR A 120 17.20 -2.84 -10.71
CA TYR A 120 17.68 -1.51 -10.33
C TYR A 120 16.53 -0.49 -10.26
N TRP A 121 15.63 -0.51 -11.25
CA TRP A 121 14.49 0.41 -11.27
C TRP A 121 13.51 0.13 -10.14
N ASP A 122 13.22 -1.14 -9.86
CA ASP A 122 12.37 -1.52 -8.71
C ASP A 122 12.95 -1.04 -7.38
N GLN A 123 14.27 -1.07 -7.22
CA GLN A 123 14.95 -0.53 -6.05
C GLN A 123 14.84 1.00 -5.95
N VAL A 124 15.08 1.71 -7.05
CA VAL A 124 14.99 3.18 -7.08
C VAL A 124 13.56 3.64 -6.78
N TYR A 125 12.56 3.02 -7.42
CA TYR A 125 11.15 3.32 -7.16
C TYR A 125 10.74 2.92 -5.74
N GLY A 126 11.24 1.78 -5.23
CA GLY A 126 11.03 1.35 -3.86
C GLY A 126 11.58 2.36 -2.83
N GLY A 127 12.80 2.85 -3.06
CA GLY A 127 13.46 3.84 -2.20
C GLY A 127 12.77 5.22 -2.23
N ILE A 128 12.38 5.70 -3.41
CA ILE A 128 11.60 6.95 -3.54
C ILE A 128 10.26 6.80 -2.82
N GLY A 129 9.58 5.67 -3.02
CA GLY A 129 8.32 5.37 -2.33
C GLY A 129 8.49 5.33 -0.81
N LEU A 130 9.56 4.73 -0.30
CA LEU A 130 9.88 4.67 1.11
C LEU A 130 10.10 6.07 1.69
N LEU A 131 10.94 6.89 1.05
CA LEU A 131 11.20 8.28 1.47
C LEU A 131 9.93 9.12 1.47
N PHE A 132 9.10 8.97 0.43
CA PHE A 132 7.81 9.65 0.36
C PHE A 132 6.89 9.21 1.52
N SER A 133 6.80 7.91 1.77
CA SER A 133 6.01 7.33 2.86
C SER A 133 6.46 7.85 4.23
N LEU A 134 7.77 7.88 4.49
CA LEU A 134 8.34 8.42 5.73
C LEU A 134 8.07 9.91 5.89
N THR A 135 8.18 10.68 4.80
CA THR A 135 7.88 12.11 4.80
C THR A 135 6.42 12.37 5.17
N VAL A 136 5.48 11.63 4.57
CA VAL A 136 4.06 11.73 4.90
C VAL A 136 3.79 11.29 6.35
N LEU A 137 4.46 10.25 6.85
CA LEU A 137 4.34 9.84 8.25
C LEU A 137 4.80 10.94 9.22
N ILE A 138 5.93 11.58 8.94
CA ILE A 138 6.42 12.71 9.74
C ILE A 138 5.38 13.82 9.75
N LEU A 139 4.89 14.23 8.57
CA LEU A 139 3.85 15.25 8.45
C LEU A 139 2.60 14.88 9.26
N LEU A 140 2.09 13.65 9.12
CA LEU A 140 0.91 13.15 9.84
C LEU A 140 1.12 13.05 11.36
N SER A 141 2.36 12.85 11.82
CA SER A 141 2.71 12.73 13.24
C SER A 141 2.86 14.08 13.97
N LEU A 142 2.95 15.19 13.23
CA LEU A 142 3.12 16.52 13.80
C LEU A 142 1.96 16.86 14.77
N GLN A 143 2.33 17.36 15.96
CA GLN A 143 1.40 17.80 17.01
C GLN A 143 0.20 18.63 16.53
N PRO A 144 0.33 19.64 15.64
CA PRO A 144 -0.81 20.43 15.18
C PRO A 144 -1.93 19.59 14.56
N ILE A 145 -1.61 18.47 13.90
CA ILE A 145 -2.61 17.58 13.28
C ILE A 145 -3.36 16.77 14.36
N ARG A 146 -2.61 16.23 15.33
CA ARG A 146 -3.18 15.44 16.43
C ARG A 146 -4.12 16.25 17.32
N ILE A 147 -3.72 17.46 17.66
CA ILE A 147 -4.50 18.36 18.52
C ILE A 147 -5.79 18.81 17.80
N LEU A 148 -5.71 19.11 16.50
CA LEU A 148 -6.86 19.56 15.71
C LEU A 148 -7.93 18.48 15.54
N HIS A 149 -7.52 17.22 15.35
CA HIS A 149 -8.46 16.10 15.18
C HIS A 149 -8.84 15.41 16.50
N ASN A 150 -8.38 15.96 17.63
CA ASN A 150 -8.60 15.43 18.98
C ASN A 150 -8.24 13.93 19.07
N ILE A 151 -7.17 13.52 18.38
CA ILE A 151 -6.76 12.11 18.31
C ILE A 151 -5.89 11.81 19.53
N ASP A 152 -6.43 11.01 20.45
CA ASP A 152 -5.68 10.50 21.58
C ASP A 152 -4.57 9.55 21.10
N ARG A 153 -3.39 9.66 21.72
CA ARG A 153 -2.23 8.82 21.40
C ARG A 153 -2.55 7.33 21.51
N ASN A 154 -3.42 6.96 22.47
CA ASN A 154 -3.85 5.58 22.68
C ASN A 154 -4.73 5.06 21.55
N SER A 155 -5.69 5.85 21.05
CA SER A 155 -6.54 5.45 19.91
C SER A 155 -5.73 5.28 18.62
N TRP A 156 -4.68 6.08 18.47
CA TRP A 156 -3.77 6.00 17.33
C TRP A 156 -2.89 4.74 17.36
N LEU A 157 -2.29 4.43 18.51
CA LEU A 157 -1.53 3.19 18.72
C LEU A 157 -2.40 1.94 18.63
N LEU A 158 -3.63 1.98 19.15
CA LEU A 158 -4.59 0.86 19.04
C LEU A 158 -4.97 0.58 17.60
N SER A 159 -5.31 1.62 16.82
CA SER A 159 -5.67 1.41 15.41
C SER A 159 -4.49 0.90 14.60
N PHE A 160 -3.27 1.39 14.87
CA PHE A 160 -2.07 0.84 14.26
C PHE A 160 -1.88 -0.63 14.64
N GLY A 161 -1.96 -0.96 15.93
CA GLY A 161 -1.84 -2.34 16.43
C GLY A 161 -2.86 -3.29 15.81
N ILE A 162 -4.11 -2.86 15.65
CA ILE A 162 -5.17 -3.65 14.98
C ILE A 162 -4.83 -3.86 13.50
N VAL A 163 -4.44 -2.80 12.77
CA VAL A 163 -4.08 -2.92 11.35
C VAL A 163 -2.85 -3.81 11.17
N LEU A 164 -1.86 -3.70 12.05
CA LEU A 164 -0.67 -4.53 12.05
C LEU A 164 -1.02 -6.00 12.37
N LEU A 165 -1.88 -6.24 13.36
CA LEU A 165 -2.35 -7.59 13.68
C LEU A 165 -3.08 -8.22 12.49
N ILE A 166 -3.99 -7.49 11.84
CA ILE A 166 -4.69 -7.98 10.63
C ILE A 166 -3.69 -8.29 9.52
N PHE A 167 -2.69 -7.42 9.31
CA PHE A 167 -1.63 -7.62 8.32
C PHE A 167 -0.71 -8.81 8.66
N LEU A 168 -0.43 -9.06 9.93
CA LEU A 168 0.45 -10.17 10.33
C LEU A 168 -0.29 -11.50 10.38
N MET A 169 -1.55 -11.53 10.81
CA MET A 169 -2.32 -12.77 10.98
C MET A 169 -2.46 -13.55 9.67
N LYS A 170 -2.64 -12.85 8.55
CA LYS A 170 -2.73 -13.46 7.20
C LYS A 170 -1.36 -13.64 6.52
N SER A 171 -0.27 -13.27 7.19
CA SER A 171 1.10 -13.58 6.75
C SER A 171 1.64 -14.86 7.40
N ILE A 172 1.00 -15.35 8.47
CA ILE A 172 1.39 -16.54 9.24
C ILE A 172 0.57 -17.78 8.84
N ILE A 173 -0.66 -17.57 8.34
CA ILE A 173 -1.55 -18.59 7.75
C ILE A 173 -1.27 -18.65 6.24
#